data_AF-A0A926BL27-F1
#
_entry.id   AF-A0A926BL27-F1
#
_cell.length_a   1.000
_cell.length_b   1.000
_cell.length_c   1.000
_cell.angle_alpha   90.00
_cell.angle_beta   90.00
_cell.angle_gamma   90.00
#
_symmetry.space_group_name_H-M   'P 1'
#
loop_
_entity.id
_entity.type
_entity.pdbx_description
1 polymer ?
#
loop_
_entity_poly.entity_id
_entity_poly.type
_entity_poly.pdbx_seq_one_letter_code
_entity_poly.pdbx_strand_id
1 'polypeptide(L)'
;LMQKELDFLGGAIRNPARPFVAILGGAKVKDKIPVIESLLPQVDTLIVGGGMAYTFYKAAGKEIGKSLLDRDSLEFVQTLLCDDKIVLPVDCVVAPDFNNDAPATTVGVNGIPADQEGLDIGPATVAQFAEIIKNAKTVIWNGPMGVFEMPNFAHGTMGVAQAMADATALGAITIIGGGDSAAAAEQLGFAEQITHISTGGGASLEFLEGKPLPGVMALDSR
;
A
#
# COMPACT_ATOMS: atom_id res chain seq x y z
N LEU A 1 -5.82 9.88 -22.70
CA LEU A 1 -5.78 9.48 -21.29
C LEU A 1 -5.56 7.97 -21.17
N MET A 2 -6.49 7.16 -21.70
CA MET A 2 -6.42 5.68 -21.68
C MET A 2 -5.12 5.07 -22.22
N GLN A 3 -4.61 5.51 -23.39
CA GLN A 3 -3.32 5.02 -23.91
C GLN A 3 -2.16 5.24 -22.92
N LYS A 4 -2.07 6.43 -22.32
CA LYS A 4 -1.03 6.74 -21.32
C LYS A 4 -1.15 5.83 -20.10
N GLU A 5 -2.38 5.59 -19.64
CA GLU A 5 -2.66 4.71 -18.50
C GLU A 5 -2.20 3.27 -18.77
N LEU A 6 -2.44 2.77 -19.99
CA LEU A 6 -1.94 1.45 -20.41
C LEU A 6 -0.43 1.40 -20.60
N ASP A 7 0.17 2.45 -21.13
CA ASP A 7 1.62 2.51 -21.33
C ASP A 7 2.36 2.47 -19.98
N PHE A 8 1.90 3.25 -18.99
CA PHE A 8 2.51 3.30 -17.67
C PHE A 8 2.23 2.04 -16.85
N LEU A 9 0.95 1.68 -16.64
CA LEU A 9 0.60 0.51 -15.83
C LEU A 9 1.05 -0.78 -16.52
N GLY A 10 0.82 -0.91 -17.83
CA GLY A 10 1.20 -2.09 -18.60
C GLY A 10 2.70 -2.25 -18.73
N GLY A 11 3.43 -1.17 -18.99
CA GLY A 11 4.89 -1.18 -19.03
C GLY A 11 5.51 -1.57 -17.69
N ALA A 12 5.04 -0.93 -16.60
CA ALA A 12 5.56 -1.17 -15.25
C ALA A 12 5.32 -2.61 -14.76
N ILE A 13 4.24 -3.28 -15.19
CA ILE A 13 3.98 -4.67 -14.80
C ILE A 13 4.69 -5.64 -15.74
N ARG A 14 4.63 -5.44 -17.06
CA ARG A 14 5.17 -6.42 -18.03
C ARG A 14 6.70 -6.48 -18.07
N ASN A 15 7.38 -5.34 -17.89
CA ASN A 15 8.83 -5.27 -17.92
C ASN A 15 9.35 -4.13 -17.02
N PRO A 16 9.18 -4.24 -15.68
CA PRO A 16 9.62 -3.21 -14.75
C PRO A 16 11.15 -3.05 -14.76
N ALA A 17 11.60 -1.81 -14.61
CA ALA A 17 12.96 -1.55 -14.17
C ALA A 17 13.10 -2.02 -12.70
N ARG A 18 14.17 -2.76 -12.39
CA ARG A 18 14.39 -3.35 -11.06
C ARG A 18 15.39 -2.57 -10.22
N PRO A 19 15.22 -2.49 -8.88
CA PRO A 19 14.21 -3.21 -8.09
C PRO A 19 12.78 -2.71 -8.30
N PHE A 20 11.84 -3.65 -8.43
CA PHE A 20 10.41 -3.39 -8.53
C PHE A 20 9.73 -3.61 -7.17
N VAL A 21 9.20 -2.53 -6.62
CA VAL A 21 8.52 -2.52 -5.32
C VAL A 21 7.03 -2.27 -5.53
N ALA A 22 6.19 -3.06 -4.87
CA ALA A 22 4.77 -2.74 -4.73
C ALA A 22 4.46 -2.42 -3.26
N ILE A 23 3.58 -1.43 -3.05
CA ILE A 23 3.11 -0.99 -1.74
C ILE A 23 1.61 -1.17 -1.71
N LEU A 24 1.11 -2.04 -0.83
CA LEU A 24 -0.31 -2.28 -0.64
C LEU A 24 -0.74 -1.82 0.75
N GLY A 25 -1.81 -1.04 0.82
CA GLY A 25 -2.40 -0.60 2.07
C GLY A 25 -3.92 -0.63 2.04
N GLY A 26 -4.54 0.13 2.93
CA GLY A 26 -5.99 0.16 3.12
C GLY A 26 -6.50 -0.82 4.17
N ALA A 27 -7.83 -0.95 4.25
CA ALA A 27 -8.50 -1.53 5.40
C ALA A 27 -8.55 -3.07 5.42
N LYS A 28 -8.89 -3.71 4.30
CA LYS A 28 -9.17 -5.16 4.25
C LYS A 28 -8.25 -5.88 3.27
N VAL A 29 -7.81 -7.08 3.66
CA VAL A 29 -6.98 -7.94 2.81
C VAL A 29 -7.78 -8.48 1.64
N LYS A 30 -9.04 -8.87 1.87
CA LYS A 30 -9.94 -9.48 0.87
C LYS A 30 -9.99 -8.69 -0.44
N ASP A 31 -10.05 -7.36 -0.35
CA ASP A 31 -10.15 -6.46 -1.49
C ASP A 31 -8.82 -6.36 -2.27
N LYS A 32 -7.71 -6.85 -1.69
CA LYS A 32 -6.35 -6.82 -2.25
C LYS A 32 -5.84 -8.21 -2.65
N ILE A 33 -6.54 -9.30 -2.33
CA ILE A 33 -6.09 -10.67 -2.65
C ILE A 33 -5.70 -10.81 -4.13
N PRO A 34 -6.55 -10.42 -5.11
CA PRO A 34 -6.20 -10.64 -6.52
C PRO A 34 -5.01 -9.79 -6.96
N VAL A 35 -4.81 -8.62 -6.34
CA VAL A 35 -3.64 -7.76 -6.58
C VAL A 35 -2.37 -8.39 -6.01
N ILE A 36 -2.43 -8.97 -4.81
CA ILE A 36 -1.31 -9.69 -4.19
C ILE A 36 -0.91 -10.89 -5.06
N GLU A 37 -1.89 -11.72 -5.45
CA GLU A 37 -1.65 -12.90 -6.30
C GLU A 37 -1.00 -12.53 -7.64
N SER A 38 -1.40 -11.39 -8.22
CA SER A 38 -0.81 -10.88 -9.46
C SER A 38 0.60 -10.32 -9.26
N LEU A 39 0.81 -9.47 -8.25
CA LEU A 39 2.06 -8.71 -8.10
C LEU A 39 3.18 -9.46 -7.37
N LEU A 40 2.86 -10.28 -6.36
CA LEU A 40 3.86 -10.96 -5.53
C LEU A 40 4.87 -11.81 -6.34
N PRO A 41 4.47 -12.55 -7.39
CA PRO A 41 5.42 -13.25 -8.24
C PRO A 41 6.38 -12.33 -9.01
N GLN A 42 5.96 -11.09 -9.30
CA GLN A 42 6.64 -10.17 -10.21
C GLN A 42 7.59 -9.21 -9.49
N VAL A 43 7.21 -8.76 -8.29
CA VAL A 43 7.96 -7.79 -7.49
C VAL A 43 9.21 -8.39 -6.86
N ASP A 44 10.19 -7.52 -6.60
CA ASP A 44 11.34 -7.81 -5.73
C ASP A 44 10.98 -7.60 -4.26
N THR A 45 10.03 -6.70 -3.96
CA THR A 45 9.53 -6.45 -2.60
C THR A 45 8.07 -6.04 -2.61
N LEU A 46 7.28 -6.60 -1.70
CA LEU A 46 5.89 -6.25 -1.44
C LEU A 46 5.78 -5.65 -0.03
N ILE A 47 5.62 -4.33 0.04
CA ILE A 47 5.33 -3.63 1.29
C ILE A 47 3.83 -3.73 1.57
N VAL A 48 3.45 -4.13 2.79
CA VAL A 48 2.05 -4.20 3.23
C VAL A 48 1.84 -3.31 4.44
N GLY A 49 0.99 -2.29 4.35
CA GLY A 49 0.65 -1.36 5.43
C GLY A 49 -0.87 -1.26 5.68
N GLY A 50 -1.30 -0.20 6.36
CA GLY A 50 -2.72 0.04 6.63
C GLY A 50 -3.37 -0.97 7.57
N GLY A 51 -4.70 -0.96 7.64
CA GLY A 51 -5.48 -1.89 8.46
C GLY A 51 -5.28 -3.36 8.09
N MET A 52 -4.98 -3.64 6.81
CA MET A 52 -4.76 -5.01 6.36
C MET A 52 -3.52 -5.67 6.99
N ALA A 53 -2.50 -4.89 7.39
CA ALA A 53 -1.29 -5.41 8.05
C ALA A 53 -1.61 -6.11 9.39
N TYR A 54 -2.66 -5.70 10.11
CA TYR A 54 -3.06 -6.35 11.37
C TYR A 54 -3.59 -7.78 11.15
N THR A 55 -4.12 -8.09 9.96
CA THR A 55 -4.51 -9.45 9.62
C THR A 55 -3.28 -10.35 9.46
N PHE A 56 -2.17 -9.84 8.92
CA PHE A 56 -0.88 -10.55 8.89
C PHE A 56 -0.33 -10.80 10.29
N TYR A 57 -0.37 -9.81 11.18
CA TYR A 57 0.04 -10.00 12.57
C TYR A 57 -0.82 -11.02 13.30
N LYS A 58 -2.15 -10.99 13.10
CA LYS A 58 -3.04 -11.96 13.71
C LYS A 58 -2.78 -13.38 13.19
N ALA A 59 -2.55 -13.54 11.90
CA ALA A 59 -2.16 -14.81 11.29
C ALA A 59 -0.81 -15.33 11.85
N ALA A 60 0.12 -14.43 12.15
CA ALA A 60 1.40 -14.74 12.80
C ALA A 60 1.30 -14.94 14.33
N GLY A 61 0.08 -14.98 14.90
CA GLY A 61 -0.15 -15.22 16.32
C GLY A 61 0.12 -14.03 17.24
N LYS A 62 0.25 -12.82 16.70
CA LYS A 62 0.47 -11.60 17.50
C LYS A 62 -0.85 -11.01 18.02
N GLU A 63 -0.74 -10.26 19.12
CA GLU A 63 -1.84 -9.44 19.62
C GLU A 63 -2.00 -8.18 18.77
N ILE A 64 -3.25 -7.83 18.46
CA ILE A 64 -3.59 -6.66 17.65
C ILE A 64 -4.59 -5.73 18.36
N GLY A 65 -5.01 -6.07 19.58
CA GLY A 65 -6.00 -5.30 20.33
C GLY A 65 -7.33 -5.20 19.59
N LYS A 66 -7.85 -3.98 19.48
CA LYS A 66 -9.08 -3.64 18.75
C LYS A 66 -8.85 -3.40 17.26
N SER A 67 -7.62 -3.51 16.76
CA SER A 67 -7.29 -3.21 15.36
C SER A 67 -8.10 -4.04 14.39
N LEU A 68 -8.34 -3.47 13.20
CA LEU A 68 -9.16 -4.08 12.16
C LEU A 68 -8.65 -5.47 11.77
N LEU A 69 -9.55 -6.46 11.79
CA LEU A 69 -9.24 -7.85 11.45
C LEU A 69 -10.16 -8.34 10.34
N ASP A 70 -9.56 -8.73 9.22
CA ASP A 70 -10.26 -9.43 8.14
C ASP A 70 -10.17 -10.95 8.37
N ARG A 71 -11.16 -11.49 9.10
CA ARG A 71 -11.19 -12.91 9.48
C ARG A 71 -11.27 -13.87 8.28
N ASP A 72 -11.98 -13.46 7.24
CA ASP A 72 -12.21 -14.27 6.04
C ASP A 72 -10.90 -14.52 5.27
N SER A 73 -9.93 -13.62 5.40
CA SER A 73 -8.66 -13.66 4.69
C SER A 73 -7.52 -14.31 5.48
N LEU A 74 -7.76 -14.81 6.70
CA LEU A 74 -6.71 -15.36 7.56
C LEU A 74 -6.00 -16.58 6.94
N GLU A 75 -6.75 -17.50 6.34
CA GLU A 75 -6.17 -18.68 5.69
C GLU A 75 -5.26 -18.29 4.54
N PHE A 76 -5.72 -17.37 3.68
CA PHE A 76 -4.92 -16.82 2.59
C PHE A 76 -3.63 -16.17 3.11
N VAL A 77 -3.74 -15.28 4.10
CA VAL A 77 -2.59 -14.58 4.68
C VAL A 77 -1.58 -15.54 5.32
N GLN A 78 -2.04 -16.62 5.96
CA GLN A 78 -1.14 -17.65 6.50
C GLN A 78 -0.24 -18.27 5.45
N THR A 79 -0.74 -18.46 4.21
CA THR A 79 0.08 -18.97 3.10
C THR A 79 1.22 -18.03 2.70
N LEU A 80 1.10 -16.75 3.02
CA LEU A 80 2.04 -15.70 2.62
C LEU A 80 3.08 -15.38 3.70
N LEU A 81 2.90 -15.81 4.95
CA LEU A 81 3.76 -15.41 6.08
C LEU A 81 5.23 -15.81 5.92
N CYS A 82 5.51 -16.81 5.08
CA CYS A 82 6.87 -17.30 4.83
C CYS A 82 7.54 -16.66 3.60
N ASP A 83 6.84 -15.78 2.87
CA ASP A 83 7.38 -15.13 1.68
C ASP A 83 8.34 -14.00 2.09
N ASP A 84 9.60 -14.12 1.68
CA ASP A 84 10.68 -13.21 2.04
C ASP A 84 10.63 -11.85 1.32
N LYS A 85 9.77 -11.73 0.29
CA LYS A 85 9.54 -10.46 -0.39
C LYS A 85 8.58 -9.56 0.38
N ILE A 86 7.78 -10.12 1.31
CA ILE A 86 6.77 -9.36 2.05
C ILE A 86 7.42 -8.62 3.22
N VAL A 87 7.25 -7.30 3.24
CA VAL A 87 7.73 -6.43 4.31
C VAL A 87 6.54 -5.83 5.05
N LEU A 88 6.47 -6.11 6.35
CA LEU A 88 5.44 -5.61 7.26
C LEU A 88 6.00 -4.52 8.19
N PRO A 89 5.14 -3.64 8.74
CA PRO A 89 5.52 -2.67 9.76
C PRO A 89 6.23 -3.29 10.97
N VAL A 90 7.08 -2.50 11.61
CA VAL A 90 7.79 -2.87 12.84
C VAL A 90 7.25 -2.14 14.07
N ASP A 91 6.59 -1.01 13.84
CA ASP A 91 5.89 -0.19 14.82
C ASP A 91 4.61 0.41 14.23
N CYS A 92 3.68 0.78 15.11
CA CYS A 92 2.41 1.39 14.74
C CYS A 92 2.02 2.49 15.73
N VAL A 93 1.18 3.41 15.26
CA VAL A 93 0.52 4.42 16.08
C VAL A 93 -0.84 3.85 16.49
N VAL A 94 -1.06 3.73 17.80
CA VAL A 94 -2.26 3.15 18.40
C VAL A 94 -3.03 4.19 19.21
N ALA A 95 -4.35 4.04 19.26
CA ALA A 95 -5.24 4.89 20.03
C ALA A 95 -6.37 4.07 20.68
N PRO A 96 -6.98 4.52 21.79
CA PRO A 96 -8.08 3.82 22.44
C PRO A 96 -9.40 3.83 21.63
N ASP A 97 -9.57 4.86 20.79
CA ASP A 97 -10.79 5.13 20.03
C ASP A 97 -10.46 5.62 18.61
N PHE A 98 -11.29 5.24 17.63
CA PHE A 98 -11.27 5.72 16.24
C PHE A 98 -11.68 7.20 16.13
N ASN A 99 -10.82 8.10 16.59
CA ASN A 99 -11.05 9.53 16.59
C ASN A 99 -9.72 10.26 16.41
N ASN A 100 -9.68 11.27 15.53
CA ASN A 100 -8.49 12.09 15.28
C ASN A 100 -7.85 12.62 16.58
N ASP A 101 -8.66 13.01 17.56
CA ASP A 101 -8.17 13.65 18.79
C ASP A 101 -7.92 12.65 19.94
N ALA A 102 -8.03 11.35 19.69
CA ALA A 102 -7.73 10.33 20.68
C ALA A 102 -6.24 10.37 21.07
N PRO A 103 -5.90 10.11 22.35
CA PRO A 103 -4.51 10.10 22.80
C PRO A 103 -3.74 8.96 22.14
N ALA A 104 -2.97 9.30 21.11
CA ALA A 104 -2.20 8.35 20.32
C ALA A 104 -0.82 8.07 20.95
N THR A 105 -0.37 6.84 20.86
CA THR A 105 0.99 6.44 21.26
C THR A 105 1.62 5.54 20.20
N THR A 106 2.95 5.55 20.11
CA THR A 106 3.67 4.64 19.22
C THR A 106 4.15 3.42 19.99
N VAL A 107 3.88 2.24 19.46
CA VAL A 107 4.32 0.96 20.04
C VAL A 107 4.93 0.08 18.97
N GLY A 108 5.82 -0.84 19.36
CA GLY A 108 6.24 -1.92 18.47
C GLY A 108 5.07 -2.86 18.18
N VAL A 109 5.06 -3.52 17.03
CA VAL A 109 3.95 -4.43 16.62
C VAL A 109 3.73 -5.64 17.54
N ASN A 110 4.66 -5.92 18.45
CA ASN A 110 4.53 -6.95 19.49
C ASN A 110 3.96 -6.41 20.82
N GLY A 111 3.69 -5.10 20.91
CA GLY A 111 3.29 -4.40 22.13
C GLY A 111 1.98 -3.62 21.98
N ILE A 112 1.12 -4.01 21.02
CA ILE A 112 -0.20 -3.39 20.83
C ILE A 112 -1.09 -3.69 22.05
N PRO A 113 -1.56 -2.66 22.79
CA PRO A 113 -2.44 -2.87 23.93
C PRO A 113 -3.78 -3.49 23.53
N ALA A 114 -4.34 -4.35 24.39
CA ALA A 114 -5.59 -5.07 24.10
C ALA A 114 -6.81 -4.13 23.91
N ASP A 115 -6.76 -2.94 24.52
CA ASP A 115 -7.81 -1.94 24.51
C ASP A 115 -7.60 -0.83 23.46
N GLN A 116 -6.58 -0.94 22.61
CA GLN A 116 -6.27 0.06 21.58
C GLN A 116 -6.31 -0.55 20.17
N GLU A 117 -6.50 0.29 19.17
CA GLU A 117 -6.44 -0.04 17.75
C GLU A 117 -5.32 0.73 17.06
N GLY A 118 -4.67 0.10 16.09
CA GLY A 118 -3.64 0.73 15.29
C GLY A 118 -4.24 1.48 14.10
N LEU A 119 -3.90 2.78 14.00
CA LEU A 119 -4.51 3.72 13.06
C LEU A 119 -3.51 4.28 12.04
N ASP A 120 -2.20 4.11 12.27
CA ASP A 120 -1.14 4.47 11.31
C ASP A 120 0.11 3.63 11.54
N ILE A 121 1.02 3.61 10.57
CA ILE A 121 2.36 3.02 10.76
C ILE A 121 3.24 3.96 11.60
N GLY A 122 4.15 3.38 12.39
CA GLY A 122 5.04 4.16 13.23
C GLY A 122 6.25 4.75 12.47
N PRO A 123 6.99 5.66 13.10
CA PRO A 123 8.14 6.34 12.49
C PRO A 123 9.27 5.38 12.08
N ALA A 124 9.50 4.28 12.81
CA ALA A 124 10.53 3.32 12.42
C ALA A 124 10.14 2.58 11.13
N THR A 125 8.86 2.23 10.99
CA THR A 125 8.31 1.66 9.77
C THR A 125 8.39 2.64 8.60
N VAL A 126 8.03 3.91 8.81
CA VAL A 126 8.14 4.94 7.76
C VAL A 126 9.58 5.05 7.26
N ALA A 127 10.56 5.07 8.16
CA ALA A 127 11.97 5.13 7.79
C ALA A 127 12.40 3.89 6.99
N GLN A 128 11.99 2.69 7.43
CA GLN A 128 12.29 1.44 6.73
C GLN A 128 11.67 1.40 5.33
N PHE A 129 10.40 1.75 5.20
CA PHE A 129 9.69 1.76 3.92
C PHE A 129 10.29 2.81 2.99
N ALA A 130 10.60 4.00 3.49
CA ALA A 130 11.22 5.05 2.70
C ALA A 130 12.57 4.61 2.10
N GLU A 131 13.40 3.90 2.85
CA GLU A 131 14.68 3.37 2.34
C GLU A 131 14.48 2.35 1.23
N ILE A 132 13.52 1.42 1.38
CA ILE A 132 13.19 0.44 0.34
C ILE A 132 12.70 1.16 -0.94
N ILE A 133 11.81 2.13 -0.78
CA ILE A 133 11.19 2.88 -1.89
C ILE A 133 12.23 3.71 -2.66
N LYS A 134 13.14 4.40 -1.96
CA LYS A 134 14.18 5.24 -2.58
C LYS A 134 15.18 4.45 -3.40
N ASN A 135 15.42 3.19 -3.04
CA ASN A 135 16.33 2.30 -3.76
C ASN A 135 15.68 1.59 -4.96
N ALA A 136 14.36 1.69 -5.12
CA ALA A 136 13.64 1.07 -6.22
C ALA A 136 13.83 1.82 -7.54
N LYS A 137 13.61 1.11 -8.66
CA LYS A 137 13.54 1.70 -10.01
C LYS A 137 12.12 1.75 -10.57
N THR A 138 11.24 0.90 -10.07
CA THR A 138 9.80 0.97 -10.32
C THR A 138 9.08 0.81 -8.99
N VAL A 139 8.12 1.68 -8.70
CA VAL A 139 7.29 1.60 -7.49
C VAL A 139 5.82 1.77 -7.86
N ILE A 140 4.99 0.82 -7.43
CA ILE A 140 3.53 0.93 -7.51
C ILE A 140 2.96 1.05 -6.09
N TRP A 141 2.10 2.04 -5.85
CA TRP A 141 1.44 2.24 -4.57
C TRP A 141 -0.08 2.18 -4.70
N ASN A 142 -0.70 1.31 -3.89
CA ASN A 142 -2.15 1.10 -3.82
C ASN A 142 -2.63 0.91 -2.37
N GLY A 143 -3.07 2.00 -1.75
CA GLY A 143 -3.76 2.04 -0.48
C GLY A 143 -2.97 2.79 0.60
N PRO A 144 -3.62 3.61 1.45
CA PRO A 144 -2.94 4.40 2.47
C PRO A 144 -2.35 3.52 3.58
N MET A 145 -1.39 4.06 4.32
CA MET A 145 -0.67 3.35 5.41
C MET A 145 -1.36 3.49 6.77
N GLY A 146 -2.29 4.43 6.88
CA GLY A 146 -3.09 4.73 8.06
C GLY A 146 -4.41 5.40 7.68
N VAL A 147 -5.14 5.89 8.67
CA VAL A 147 -6.39 6.64 8.51
C VAL A 147 -6.06 8.08 8.12
N PHE A 148 -5.62 8.27 6.88
CA PHE A 148 -5.08 9.55 6.39
C PHE A 148 -6.08 10.70 6.40
N GLU A 149 -7.37 10.41 6.48
CA GLU A 149 -8.45 11.38 6.64
C GLU A 149 -8.40 12.07 8.01
N MET A 150 -7.70 11.47 8.98
CA MET A 150 -7.44 12.03 10.29
C MET A 150 -5.99 12.56 10.34
N PRO A 151 -5.77 13.89 10.41
CA PRO A 151 -4.42 14.46 10.39
C PRO A 151 -3.43 13.84 11.38
N ASN A 152 -3.89 13.43 12.57
CA ASN A 152 -3.02 12.80 13.58
C ASN A 152 -2.57 11.37 13.20
N PHE A 153 -3.25 10.73 12.24
CA PHE A 153 -2.98 9.37 11.73
C PHE A 153 -2.65 9.36 10.22
N ALA A 154 -2.23 10.51 9.67
CA ALA A 154 -1.85 10.67 8.27
C ALA A 154 -0.34 10.62 8.03
N HIS A 155 0.47 10.59 9.11
CA HIS A 155 1.92 10.76 9.04
C HIS A 155 2.61 9.63 8.28
N GLY A 156 2.16 8.39 8.45
CA GLY A 156 2.69 7.23 7.75
C GLY A 156 2.40 7.27 6.26
N THR A 157 1.17 7.63 5.89
CA THR A 157 0.76 7.84 4.50
C THR A 157 1.56 8.97 3.85
N MET A 158 1.75 10.08 4.57
CA MET A 158 2.58 11.21 4.13
C MET A 158 4.05 10.82 3.96
N GLY A 159 4.62 10.03 4.87
CA GLY A 159 6.00 9.55 4.77
C GLY A 159 6.22 8.66 3.55
N VAL A 160 5.27 7.78 3.23
CA VAL A 160 5.30 6.96 2.01
C VAL A 160 5.13 7.81 0.75
N ALA A 161 4.20 8.77 0.74
CA ALA A 161 4.02 9.69 -0.38
C ALA A 161 5.28 10.53 -0.66
N GLN A 162 5.95 11.01 0.39
CA GLN A 162 7.23 11.70 0.26
C GLN A 162 8.33 10.77 -0.29
N ALA A 163 8.41 9.53 0.19
CA ALA A 163 9.39 8.57 -0.32
C ALA A 163 9.17 8.27 -1.82
N MET A 164 7.91 8.20 -2.26
CA MET A 164 7.56 8.07 -3.67
C MET A 164 8.03 9.29 -4.50
N ALA A 165 7.78 10.51 -4.01
CA ALA A 165 8.26 11.72 -4.66
C ALA A 165 9.79 11.77 -4.75
N ASP A 166 10.49 11.40 -3.67
CA ASP A 166 11.95 11.32 -3.62
C ASP A 166 12.50 10.29 -4.62
N ALA A 167 11.91 9.10 -4.69
CA ALA A 167 12.30 8.07 -5.67
C ALA A 167 12.11 8.56 -7.11
N THR A 168 11.02 9.31 -7.37
CA THR A 168 10.77 9.93 -8.68
C THR A 168 11.87 10.93 -9.05
N ALA A 169 12.25 11.79 -8.10
CA ALA A 169 13.34 12.75 -8.29
C ALA A 169 14.71 12.06 -8.55
N LEU A 170 14.89 10.83 -8.05
CA LEU A 170 16.05 9.97 -8.32
C LEU A 170 15.95 9.18 -9.64
N GLY A 171 14.88 9.37 -10.40
CA GLY A 171 14.65 8.77 -11.72
C GLY A 171 13.94 7.41 -11.70
N ALA A 172 13.33 7.02 -10.59
CA ALA A 172 12.44 5.85 -10.55
C ALA A 172 11.10 6.14 -11.23
N ILE A 173 10.48 5.13 -11.82
CA ILE A 173 9.09 5.20 -12.29
C ILE A 173 8.18 4.95 -11.09
N THR A 174 7.32 5.90 -10.76
CA THR A 174 6.42 5.84 -9.62
C THR A 174 4.97 5.96 -10.04
N ILE A 175 4.16 4.98 -9.64
CA ILE A 175 2.77 4.90 -10.05
C ILE A 175 1.89 4.80 -8.80
N ILE A 176 0.86 5.64 -8.73
CA ILE A 176 -0.18 5.55 -7.72
C ILE A 176 -1.45 5.03 -8.38
N GLY A 177 -1.99 3.94 -7.83
CA GLY A 177 -3.25 3.35 -8.24
C GLY A 177 -4.26 3.32 -7.10
N GLY A 178 -5.55 3.28 -7.44
CA GLY A 178 -6.65 3.28 -6.48
C GLY A 178 -7.04 4.68 -6.00
N GLY A 179 -8.34 4.89 -5.82
CA GLY A 179 -8.92 6.20 -5.50
C GLY A 179 -8.37 6.80 -4.20
N ASP A 180 -8.25 5.99 -3.14
CA ASP A 180 -7.81 6.48 -1.83
C ASP A 180 -6.35 6.96 -1.86
N SER A 181 -5.46 6.22 -2.52
CA SER A 181 -4.04 6.59 -2.67
C SER A 181 -3.88 7.87 -3.51
N ALA A 182 -4.67 8.00 -4.58
CA ALA A 182 -4.68 9.18 -5.42
C ALA A 182 -5.17 10.40 -4.63
N ALA A 183 -6.26 10.26 -3.90
CA ALA A 183 -6.79 11.30 -3.02
C ALA A 183 -5.78 11.69 -1.93
N ALA A 184 -5.10 10.72 -1.31
CA ALA A 184 -4.06 10.99 -0.33
C ALA A 184 -2.90 11.80 -0.94
N ALA A 185 -2.41 11.41 -2.12
CA ALA A 185 -1.33 12.13 -2.80
C ALA A 185 -1.74 13.55 -3.20
N GLU A 186 -2.98 13.77 -3.61
CA GLU A 186 -3.52 15.11 -3.91
C GLU A 186 -3.64 15.97 -2.63
N GLN A 187 -4.29 15.44 -1.59
CA GLN A 187 -4.52 16.17 -0.33
C GLN A 187 -3.21 16.54 0.37
N LEU A 188 -2.19 15.68 0.27
CA LEU A 188 -0.88 15.89 0.87
C LEU A 188 0.08 16.68 -0.02
N GLY A 189 -0.34 17.07 -1.24
CA GLY A 189 0.43 17.94 -2.13
C GLY A 189 1.55 17.27 -2.93
N PHE A 190 1.51 15.94 -3.06
CA PHE A 190 2.53 15.15 -3.77
C PHE A 190 2.20 14.87 -5.24
N ALA A 191 0.98 15.19 -5.68
CA ALA A 191 0.46 14.72 -6.97
C ALA A 191 1.37 15.06 -8.18
N GLU A 192 1.93 16.27 -8.21
CA GLU A 192 2.80 16.72 -9.31
C GLU A 192 4.21 16.11 -9.29
N GLN A 193 4.59 15.45 -8.18
CA GLN A 193 5.92 14.85 -7.99
C GLN A 193 5.96 13.36 -8.32
N ILE A 194 4.85 12.79 -8.78
CA ILE A 194 4.70 11.38 -9.09
C ILE A 194 4.66 11.17 -10.61
N THR A 195 5.26 10.08 -11.10
CA THR A 195 5.37 9.82 -12.54
C THR A 195 3.99 9.63 -13.17
N HIS A 196 3.12 8.87 -12.51
CA HIS A 196 1.76 8.64 -12.96
C HIS A 196 0.80 8.41 -11.79
N ILE A 197 -0.30 9.15 -11.76
CA ILE A 197 -1.44 8.88 -10.88
C ILE A 197 -2.58 8.40 -11.75
N SER A 198 -3.02 7.16 -11.52
CA SER A 198 -4.14 6.61 -12.24
C SER A 198 -5.45 7.16 -11.67
N THR A 199 -6.22 7.79 -12.54
CA THR A 199 -7.60 8.23 -12.27
C THR A 199 -8.62 7.13 -12.55
N GLY A 200 -8.18 5.94 -12.96
CA GLY A 200 -9.03 4.83 -13.40
C GLY A 200 -9.79 4.11 -12.29
N GLY A 201 -9.59 4.49 -11.02
CA GLY A 201 -10.30 3.89 -9.89
C GLY A 201 -10.21 2.36 -9.89
N GLY A 202 -11.35 1.68 -9.94
CA GLY A 202 -11.44 0.22 -10.03
C GLY A 202 -10.79 -0.39 -11.29
N ALA A 203 -10.77 0.33 -12.43
CA ALA A 203 -10.13 -0.18 -13.64
C ALA A 203 -8.61 -0.30 -13.48
N SER A 204 -7.99 0.66 -12.76
CA SER A 204 -6.55 0.57 -12.44
C SER A 204 -6.25 -0.64 -11.56
N LEU A 205 -7.17 -0.97 -10.64
CA LEU A 205 -7.07 -2.13 -9.79
C LEU A 205 -7.21 -3.41 -10.60
N GLU A 206 -8.27 -3.55 -11.41
CA GLU A 206 -8.46 -4.71 -12.29
C GLU A 206 -7.25 -4.97 -13.20
N PHE A 207 -6.60 -3.91 -13.67
CA PHE A 207 -5.36 -4.03 -14.43
C PHE A 207 -4.19 -4.55 -13.58
N LEU A 208 -4.02 -4.05 -12.35
CA LEU A 208 -3.03 -4.57 -11.40
C LEU A 208 -3.29 -6.04 -11.03
N GLU A 209 -4.56 -6.46 -11.01
CA GLU A 209 -4.98 -7.87 -10.84
C GLU A 209 -4.64 -8.75 -12.05
N GLY A 210 -4.10 -8.17 -13.12
CA GLY A 210 -3.78 -8.89 -14.36
C GLY A 210 -5.00 -9.24 -15.20
N LYS A 211 -6.17 -8.67 -14.90
CA LYS A 211 -7.38 -8.90 -15.71
C LYS A 211 -7.31 -8.08 -16.99
N PRO A 212 -7.78 -8.63 -18.12
CA PRO A 212 -7.89 -7.85 -19.34
C PRO A 212 -8.96 -6.78 -19.16
N LEU A 213 -8.63 -5.53 -19.46
CA LEU A 213 -9.57 -4.42 -19.36
C LEU A 213 -10.60 -4.51 -20.49
N PRO A 214 -11.91 -4.62 -20.20
CA PRO A 214 -12.95 -4.75 -21.23
C PRO A 214 -12.92 -3.61 -22.27
N GLY A 215 -12.63 -2.38 -21.81
CA GLY A 215 -12.51 -1.21 -22.69
C GLY A 215 -11.30 -1.23 -23.62
N VAL A 216 -10.23 -1.95 -23.24
CA VAL A 216 -9.02 -2.13 -24.07
C VAL A 216 -9.22 -3.28 -25.04
N MET A 217 -9.83 -4.39 -24.58
CA MET A 217 -10.21 -5.49 -25.44
C MET A 217 -11.13 -5.05 -26.59
N ALA A 218 -12.03 -4.10 -26.32
CA ALA A 218 -12.92 -3.52 -27.32
C ALA A 218 -12.21 -2.64 -28.37
N LEU A 219 -11.00 -2.16 -28.06
CA LEU A 219 -10.15 -1.38 -28.97
C LEU A 219 -9.17 -2.25 -29.76
N ASP A 220 -8.65 -3.33 -29.15
CA ASP A 220 -7.77 -4.32 -29.80
C ASP A 220 -8.50 -5.20 -30.84
N SER A 221 -9.83 -5.25 -30.81
CA SER A 221 -10.65 -6.04 -31.73
C SER A 221 -11.09 -5.28 -33.00
N ARG A 222 -10.36 -4.21 -33.38
CA ARG A 222 -10.56 -3.44 -34.63
C ARG A 222 -9.31 -3.36 -35.48
#